data_AF-A0A2N3HLX5-F1
#
_entry.id   AF-A0A2N3HLX5-F1
#
_cell.length_a   1.000
_cell.length_b   1.000
_cell.length_c   1.000
_cell.angle_alpha   90.00
_cell.angle_beta   90.00
_cell.angle_gamma   90.00
#
_symmetry.space_group_name_H-M   'P 1'
#
loop_
_entity.id
_entity.type
_entity.pdbx_description
1 polymer ?
#
loop_
_entity_poly.entity_id
_entity_poly.type
_entity_poly.pdbx_seq_one_letter_code
_entity_poly.pdbx_strand_id
1 'polypeptide(L)'
;MGKRLLYLVFVIVLVSCGTKVSKNPESLIKEVELYSAKIDSDKALETDIIEGALTDTEGFEDIGKFKYTVFFNKETNELLKIKNLETTNKTITENYYFKNNKLSYFDSHSENSKPKKIFIYNGKVVSTESVSAEEQKLFIAKAKRFQKAFNETH
;
A
#
# COMPACT_ATOMS: atom_id res chain seq x y z
N MET A 1 -4.60 66.44 -9.14
CA MET A 1 -4.33 65.98 -10.51
C MET A 1 -2.84 65.69 -10.61
N GLY A 2 -2.44 64.41 -10.71
CA GLY A 2 -1.04 63.99 -10.88
C GLY A 2 -0.18 64.03 -9.61
N LYS A 3 0.76 63.12 -9.33
CA LYS A 3 1.23 61.93 -10.03
C LYS A 3 1.76 60.95 -8.97
N ARG A 4 1.52 59.67 -9.27
CA ARG A 4 2.06 58.46 -8.66
C ARG A 4 3.61 58.50 -8.63
N LEU A 5 4.23 58.17 -7.50
CA LEU A 5 4.65 56.81 -7.10
C LEU A 5 5.90 56.34 -7.84
N LEU A 6 7.06 56.32 -7.18
CA LEU A 6 8.17 55.41 -7.52
C LEU A 6 9.16 55.31 -6.35
N TYR A 7 8.78 54.58 -5.29
CA TYR A 7 9.76 53.98 -4.38
C TYR A 7 9.92 52.52 -4.78
N LEU A 8 11.10 52.26 -5.34
CA LEU A 8 11.60 50.98 -5.80
C LEU A 8 11.95 50.14 -4.56
N VAL A 9 10.99 49.38 -4.05
CA VAL A 9 11.26 48.35 -3.03
C VAL A 9 11.61 47.06 -3.77
N PHE A 10 12.92 46.79 -3.81
CA PHE A 10 13.51 45.57 -4.32
C PHE A 10 13.13 44.41 -3.38
N VAL A 11 11.96 43.79 -3.61
CA VAL A 11 11.57 42.56 -2.92
C VAL A 11 12.37 41.43 -3.58
N ILE A 12 13.53 41.12 -2.99
CA ILE A 12 14.26 39.88 -3.27
C ILE A 12 13.40 38.76 -2.67
N VAL A 13 12.48 38.23 -3.47
CA VAL A 13 11.83 36.96 -3.19
C VAL A 13 12.92 35.91 -3.35
N LEU A 14 13.63 35.61 -2.26
CA LEU A 14 14.36 34.35 -2.13
C LEU A 14 13.29 33.26 -2.10
N VAL A 15 12.83 32.86 -3.29
CA VAL A 15 12.16 31.60 -3.51
C VAL A 15 13.22 30.56 -3.14
N SER A 16 13.22 30.15 -1.88
CA SER A 16 13.84 28.92 -1.46
C SER A 16 13.13 27.80 -2.20
N CYS A 17 13.55 27.57 -3.45
CA CYS A 17 13.45 26.28 -4.10
C CYS A 17 14.33 25.35 -3.26
N GLY A 18 13.78 24.90 -2.12
CA GLY A 18 14.39 23.84 -1.34
C GLY A 18 14.66 22.70 -2.30
N THR A 19 15.93 22.41 -2.53
CA THR A 19 16.36 21.30 -3.38
C THR A 19 15.61 20.07 -2.92
N LYS A 20 14.71 19.57 -3.76
CA LYS A 20 13.92 18.38 -3.49
C LYS A 20 14.91 17.22 -3.53
N VAL A 21 15.53 16.92 -2.40
CA VAL A 21 16.49 15.81 -2.27
C VAL A 21 15.73 14.55 -2.66
N SER A 22 15.98 14.05 -3.86
CA SER A 22 15.38 12.80 -4.31
C SER A 22 15.98 11.68 -3.48
N LYS A 23 15.20 11.11 -2.57
CA LYS A 23 15.62 9.92 -1.80
C LYS A 23 16.04 8.81 -2.77
N ASN A 24 17.18 8.18 -2.51
CA ASN A 24 17.66 7.01 -3.27
C ASN A 24 16.63 5.85 -3.11
N PRO A 25 16.24 5.15 -4.20
CA PRO A 25 15.40 3.95 -4.15
C PRO A 25 15.73 2.95 -3.02
N GLU A 26 17.00 2.66 -2.76
CA GLU A 26 17.40 1.73 -1.69
C GLU A 26 16.98 2.22 -0.30
N SER A 27 17.13 3.52 -0.04
CA SER A 27 16.71 4.12 1.23
C SER A 27 15.19 4.07 1.40
N LEU A 28 14.44 4.18 0.31
CA LEU A 28 12.98 4.08 0.30
C LEU A 28 12.52 2.65 0.56
N ILE A 29 13.16 1.67 -0.09
CA ILE A 29 12.92 0.24 0.13
C ILE A 29 13.12 -0.08 1.62
N LYS A 30 14.25 0.31 2.19
CA LYS A 30 14.56 0.07 3.61
C LYS A 30 13.56 0.75 4.57
N GLU A 31 13.12 1.97 4.26
CA GLU A 31 12.10 2.68 5.04
C GLU A 31 10.77 1.90 5.06
N VAL A 32 10.37 1.37 3.90
CA VAL A 32 9.15 0.59 3.71
C VAL A 32 9.24 -0.77 4.42
N GLU A 33 10.37 -1.46 4.33
CA GLU A 33 10.60 -2.73 5.02
C GLU A 33 10.58 -2.57 6.54
N LEU A 34 11.27 -1.56 7.07
CA LEU A 34 11.26 -1.26 8.51
C LEU A 34 9.86 -0.95 9.02
N TYR A 35 9.08 -0.17 8.25
CA TYR A 35 7.71 0.14 8.59
C TYR A 35 6.82 -1.12 8.61
N SER A 36 6.95 -1.97 7.60
CA SER A 36 6.18 -3.22 7.49
C SER A 36 6.52 -4.19 8.61
N ALA A 37 7.81 -4.33 8.95
CA ALA A 37 8.27 -5.14 10.08
C ALA A 37 7.75 -4.63 11.43
N LYS A 38 7.64 -3.30 11.61
CA LYS A 38 7.04 -2.72 12.81
C LYS A 38 5.59 -3.16 12.97
N ILE A 39 4.80 -3.08 11.89
CA ILE A 39 3.39 -3.54 11.88
C ILE A 39 3.32 -5.02 12.23
N ASP A 40 4.17 -5.86 11.65
CA ASP A 40 4.16 -7.31 11.90
C ASP A 40 4.50 -7.68 13.36
N SER A 41 5.29 -6.83 14.03
CA SER A 41 5.65 -7.01 15.43
C SER A 41 4.65 -6.40 16.42
N ASP A 42 3.70 -5.60 15.94
CA ASP A 42 2.76 -4.86 16.78
C ASP A 42 1.57 -5.74 17.19
N LYS A 43 1.56 -6.13 18.47
CA LYS A 43 0.52 -6.98 19.06
C LYS A 43 -0.69 -6.20 19.57
N ALA A 44 -0.64 -4.86 19.50
CA ALA A 44 -1.73 -4.00 19.97
C ALA A 44 -2.73 -3.65 18.86
N LEU A 45 -2.49 -4.09 17.62
CA LEU A 45 -3.39 -3.86 16.49
C LEU A 45 -4.68 -4.66 16.66
N GLU A 46 -5.80 -4.02 16.35
CA GLU A 46 -7.08 -4.73 16.25
C GLU A 46 -7.15 -5.49 14.94
N THR A 47 -7.92 -6.58 14.95
CA THR A 47 -8.05 -7.45 13.78
C THR A 47 -9.46 -7.89 13.48
N ASP A 48 -9.82 -7.80 12.21
CA ASP A 48 -11.02 -8.42 11.66
C ASP A 48 -10.65 -9.56 10.72
N ILE A 49 -11.42 -10.65 10.76
CA ILE A 49 -11.22 -11.81 9.90
C ILE A 49 -12.45 -11.96 9.00
N ILE A 50 -12.19 -12.04 7.70
CA ILE A 50 -13.20 -12.30 6.68
C ILE A 50 -12.77 -13.54 5.91
N GLU A 51 -13.70 -14.44 5.66
CA GLU A 51 -13.47 -15.69 4.93
C GLU A 51 -14.64 -16.02 4.02
N GLY A 52 -14.39 -16.83 2.99
CA GLY A 52 -15.41 -17.23 2.03
C GLY A 52 -14.88 -18.16 0.96
N ALA A 53 -15.75 -18.51 0.02
CA ALA A 53 -15.41 -19.31 -1.15
C ALA A 53 -14.80 -18.44 -2.26
N LEU A 54 -13.89 -19.03 -3.02
CA LEU A 54 -13.50 -18.54 -4.34
C LEU A 54 -14.35 -19.30 -5.35
N THR A 55 -15.10 -18.58 -6.17
CA THR A 55 -15.93 -19.18 -7.21
C THR A 55 -15.27 -19.08 -8.58
N ASP A 56 -15.72 -19.90 -9.52
CA ASP A 56 -15.43 -19.70 -10.93
C ASP A 56 -15.94 -18.33 -11.45
N THR A 57 -15.67 -18.04 -12.72
CA THR A 57 -16.01 -16.72 -13.30
C THR A 57 -17.52 -16.50 -13.39
N GLU A 58 -18.30 -17.58 -13.42
CA GLU A 58 -19.76 -17.54 -13.50
C GLU A 58 -20.43 -17.51 -12.11
N GLY A 59 -19.69 -17.84 -11.05
CA GLY A 59 -20.17 -17.87 -9.67
C GLY A 59 -20.87 -19.18 -9.29
N PHE A 60 -20.74 -20.23 -10.08
CA PHE A 60 -21.49 -21.48 -9.91
C PHE A 60 -20.71 -22.56 -9.16
N GLU A 61 -19.40 -22.66 -9.40
CA GLU A 61 -18.55 -23.68 -8.78
C GLU A 61 -17.57 -23.08 -7.79
N ASP A 62 -17.48 -23.71 -6.61
CA ASP A 62 -16.44 -23.42 -5.62
C ASP A 62 -15.09 -23.99 -6.10
N ILE A 63 -14.17 -23.11 -6.47
CA ILE A 63 -12.83 -23.46 -6.94
C ILE A 63 -11.75 -23.30 -5.86
N GLY A 64 -12.14 -22.84 -4.67
CA GLY A 64 -11.23 -22.65 -3.55
C GLY A 64 -11.86 -21.84 -2.42
N LYS A 65 -11.00 -21.34 -1.56
CA LYS A 65 -11.40 -20.50 -0.42
C LYS A 65 -10.43 -19.34 -0.24
N PHE A 66 -10.92 -18.27 0.35
CA PHE A 66 -10.09 -17.17 0.80
C PHE A 66 -10.34 -16.88 2.27
N LYS A 67 -9.31 -16.32 2.90
CA LYS A 67 -9.38 -15.71 4.23
C LYS A 67 -8.48 -14.49 4.21
N TYR A 68 -9.02 -13.32 4.55
CA TYR A 68 -8.19 -12.16 4.81
C TYR A 68 -8.37 -11.63 6.23
N THR A 69 -7.26 -11.17 6.80
CA THR A 69 -7.20 -10.54 8.11
C THR A 69 -6.84 -9.08 7.93
N VAL A 70 -7.68 -8.19 8.45
CA VAL A 70 -7.44 -6.76 8.53
C VAL A 70 -6.68 -6.48 9.82
N PHE A 71 -5.70 -5.60 9.77
CA PHE A 71 -4.98 -5.09 10.94
C PHE A 71 -5.05 -3.56 10.89
N PHE A 72 -5.60 -2.96 11.95
CA PHE A 72 -5.84 -1.52 12.00
C PHE A 72 -5.60 -0.95 13.41
N ASN A 73 -5.37 0.35 13.47
CA ASN A 73 -5.31 1.07 14.73
C ASN A 73 -6.73 1.41 15.19
N LYS A 74 -7.12 0.97 16.39
CA LYS A 74 -8.46 1.17 16.95
C LYS A 74 -8.81 2.64 17.24
N GLU A 75 -7.83 3.41 17.69
CA GLU A 75 -8.04 4.79 18.11
C GLU A 75 -8.23 5.71 16.90
N THR A 76 -7.53 5.42 15.81
CA THR A 76 -7.54 6.26 14.60
C THR A 76 -8.34 5.67 13.44
N ASN A 77 -8.84 4.44 13.58
CA ASN A 77 -9.38 3.61 12.48
C ASN A 77 -8.44 3.58 11.25
N GLU A 78 -7.13 3.67 11.46
CA GLU A 78 -6.17 3.62 10.35
C GLU A 78 -5.91 2.17 9.94
N LEU A 79 -6.18 1.85 8.67
CA LEU A 79 -5.78 0.59 8.05
C LEU A 79 -4.26 0.53 7.93
N LEU A 80 -3.66 -0.52 8.49
CA LEU A 80 -2.20 -0.72 8.47
C LEU A 80 -1.78 -1.92 7.64
N LYS A 81 -2.52 -3.02 7.70
CA LYS A 81 -2.21 -4.23 6.93
C LYS A 81 -3.45 -5.03 6.57
N ILE A 82 -3.41 -5.66 5.40
CA ILE A 82 -4.28 -6.77 5.03
C ILE A 82 -3.40 -7.98 4.77
N LYS A 83 -3.66 -9.09 5.44
CA LYS A 83 -3.08 -10.40 5.10
C LYS A 83 -4.14 -11.24 4.41
N ASN A 84 -4.00 -11.50 3.12
CA ASN A 84 -4.90 -12.33 2.34
C ASN A 84 -4.28 -13.73 2.14
N LEU A 85 -5.09 -14.76 2.32
CA LEU A 85 -4.74 -16.16 2.12
C LEU A 85 -5.76 -16.75 1.15
N GLU A 86 -5.30 -17.20 -0.01
CA GLU A 86 -6.13 -17.87 -1.00
C GLU A 86 -5.65 -19.32 -1.14
N THR A 87 -6.58 -20.26 -1.09
CA THR A 87 -6.30 -21.68 -1.25
C THR A 87 -7.17 -22.24 -2.36
N THR A 88 -6.54 -22.65 -3.45
CA THR A 88 -7.13 -23.44 -4.54
C THR A 88 -6.42 -24.79 -4.58
N ASN A 89 -5.84 -25.18 -5.72
CA ASN A 89 -4.85 -26.26 -5.80
C ASN A 89 -3.48 -25.86 -5.22
N LYS A 90 -3.29 -24.57 -4.90
CA LYS A 90 -2.10 -24.02 -4.24
C LYS A 90 -2.53 -23.02 -3.17
N THR A 91 -1.65 -22.78 -2.21
CA THR A 91 -1.84 -21.71 -1.22
C THR A 91 -1.00 -20.50 -1.59
N ILE A 92 -1.66 -19.34 -1.68
CA ILE A 92 -1.04 -18.03 -1.90
C ILE A 92 -1.29 -17.18 -0.66
N THR A 93 -0.24 -16.66 -0.07
CA THR A 93 -0.32 -15.63 0.97
C THR A 93 0.12 -14.30 0.36
N GLU A 94 -0.66 -13.26 0.56
CA GLU A 94 -0.39 -11.90 0.14
C GLU A 94 -0.48 -10.98 1.36
N ASN A 95 0.50 -10.11 1.54
CA ASN A 95 0.44 -9.04 2.53
C ASN A 95 0.40 -7.69 1.81
N TYR A 96 -0.50 -6.82 2.25
CA TYR A 96 -0.65 -5.46 1.75
C TYR A 96 -0.48 -4.52 2.94
N TYR A 97 0.52 -3.66 2.91
CA TYR A 97 0.79 -2.71 3.99
C TYR A 97 0.43 -1.29 3.54
N PHE A 98 -0.22 -0.57 4.42
CA PHE A 98 -0.76 0.76 4.16
C PHE A 98 -0.11 1.76 5.11
N LYS A 99 0.22 2.95 4.58
CA LYS A 99 0.74 4.08 5.33
C LYS A 99 0.02 5.34 4.87
N ASN A 100 -0.59 6.09 5.79
CA ASN A 100 -1.36 7.29 5.46
C ASN A 100 -2.44 7.01 4.40
N ASN A 101 -3.21 5.93 4.61
CA ASN A 101 -4.26 5.46 3.69
C ASN A 101 -3.79 5.21 2.24
N LYS A 102 -2.53 4.82 2.04
CA LYS A 102 -1.99 4.43 0.73
C LYS A 102 -1.17 3.15 0.86
N LEU A 103 -1.28 2.27 -0.14
CA LEU A 103 -0.42 1.10 -0.25
C LEU A 103 1.05 1.54 -0.29
N SER A 104 1.86 1.03 0.64
CA SER A 104 3.30 1.28 0.74
C SER A 104 4.13 0.05 0.37
N TYR A 105 3.60 -1.14 0.65
CA TYR A 105 4.31 -2.39 0.39
C TYR A 105 3.33 -3.49 0.05
N PHE A 106 3.76 -4.37 -0.84
CA PHE A 106 3.13 -5.64 -1.10
C PHE A 106 4.19 -6.73 -1.15
N ASP A 107 3.88 -7.86 -0.53
CA ASP A 107 4.58 -9.10 -0.79
C ASP A 107 3.61 -10.27 -0.98
N SER A 108 4.01 -11.23 -1.80
CA SER A 108 3.29 -12.48 -1.99
C SER A 108 4.22 -13.67 -2.02
N HIS A 109 3.76 -14.74 -1.38
CA HIS A 109 4.42 -16.03 -1.28
C HIS A 109 3.44 -17.12 -1.74
N SER A 110 3.91 -17.98 -2.63
CA SER A 110 3.21 -19.20 -3.05
C SER A 110 4.22 -20.34 -3.09
N GLU A 111 3.75 -21.56 -2.82
CA GLU A 111 4.56 -22.77 -2.89
C GLU A 111 5.33 -22.85 -4.21
N ASN A 112 6.64 -23.11 -4.12
CA ASN A 112 7.56 -23.29 -5.26
C ASN A 112 7.68 -22.09 -6.21
N SER A 113 7.38 -20.87 -5.75
CA SER A 113 7.54 -19.64 -6.52
C SER A 113 8.45 -18.64 -5.82
N LYS A 114 9.12 -17.78 -6.59
CA LYS A 114 9.88 -16.67 -6.02
C LYS A 114 8.92 -15.70 -5.33
N PRO A 115 9.28 -15.15 -4.16
CA PRO A 115 8.52 -14.07 -3.56
C PRO A 115 8.35 -12.92 -4.53
N LYS A 116 7.13 -12.41 -4.57
CA LYS A 116 6.76 -11.24 -5.36
C LYS A 116 6.72 -10.03 -4.44
N LYS A 117 7.32 -8.92 -4.84
CA LYS A 117 7.28 -7.68 -4.03
C LYS A 117 7.02 -6.45 -4.87
N ILE A 118 6.32 -5.49 -4.29
CA ILE A 118 6.14 -4.15 -4.85
C ILE A 118 6.40 -3.13 -3.74
N PHE A 119 7.39 -2.27 -3.95
CA PHE A 119 7.73 -1.17 -3.05
C PHE A 119 7.14 0.12 -3.58
N ILE A 120 6.32 0.79 -2.77
CA ILE A 120 5.56 1.98 -3.17
C ILE A 120 5.85 3.11 -2.20
N TYR A 121 6.21 4.27 -2.75
CA TYR A 121 6.43 5.48 -1.96
C TYR A 121 5.58 6.61 -2.50
N ASN A 122 4.77 7.21 -1.62
CA ASN A 122 3.84 8.29 -1.97
C ASN A 122 2.97 7.98 -3.21
N GLY A 123 2.52 6.73 -3.34
CA GLY A 123 1.65 6.27 -4.43
C GLY A 123 2.37 5.98 -5.75
N LYS A 124 3.71 6.05 -5.80
CA LYS A 124 4.52 5.67 -6.96
C LYS A 124 5.29 4.39 -6.67
N VAL A 125 5.33 3.47 -7.62
CA VAL A 125 6.15 2.28 -7.53
C VAL A 125 7.62 2.67 -7.66
N VAL A 126 8.41 2.27 -6.68
CA VAL A 126 9.86 2.54 -6.58
C VAL A 126 10.66 1.34 -7.07
N SER A 127 10.19 0.13 -6.77
CA SER A 127 10.84 -1.12 -7.16
C SER A 127 9.84 -2.28 -7.15
N THR A 128 10.16 -3.33 -7.90
CA THR A 128 9.41 -4.58 -7.97
C THR A 128 10.36 -5.76 -8.02
N GLU A 129 10.02 -6.87 -7.36
CA GLU A 129 10.75 -8.14 -7.44
C GLU A 129 9.81 -9.22 -7.95
N SER A 130 10.19 -9.93 -9.03
CA SER A 130 9.44 -11.07 -9.59
C SER A 130 7.97 -10.79 -9.95
N VAL A 131 7.64 -9.55 -10.33
CA VAL A 131 6.27 -9.11 -10.64
C VAL A 131 6.21 -8.57 -12.08
N SER A 132 5.27 -9.06 -12.90
CA SER A 132 4.98 -8.48 -14.21
C SER A 132 4.16 -7.18 -14.12
N ALA A 133 4.06 -6.42 -15.21
CA ALA A 133 3.25 -5.20 -15.24
C ALA A 133 1.74 -5.48 -15.04
N GLU A 134 1.24 -6.61 -15.56
CA GLU A 134 -0.13 -7.07 -15.38
C GLU A 134 -0.39 -7.44 -13.92
N GLU A 135 0.53 -8.21 -13.32
CA GLU A 135 0.46 -8.60 -11.92
C GLU A 135 0.50 -7.40 -10.99
N GLN A 136 1.38 -6.43 -11.27
CA GLN A 136 1.44 -5.17 -10.53
C GLN A 136 0.08 -4.45 -10.54
N LYS A 137 -0.58 -4.35 -11.70
CA LYS A 137 -1.91 -3.74 -11.81
C LYS A 137 -2.95 -4.53 -11.00
N LEU A 138 -2.92 -5.86 -11.09
CA LEU A 138 -3.82 -6.74 -10.36
C LEU A 138 -3.68 -6.55 -8.84
N PHE A 139 -2.45 -6.63 -8.30
CA PHE A 139 -2.21 -6.51 -6.86
C PHE A 139 -2.57 -5.12 -6.32
N ILE A 140 -2.25 -4.05 -7.06
CA ILE A 140 -2.66 -2.69 -6.68
C ILE A 140 -4.19 -2.56 -6.71
N ALA A 141 -4.87 -3.18 -7.67
CA ALA A 141 -6.34 -3.19 -7.70
C ALA A 141 -6.95 -3.98 -6.53
N LYS A 142 -6.39 -5.13 -6.17
CA LYS A 142 -6.78 -5.89 -4.97
C LYS A 142 -6.63 -5.05 -3.71
N ALA A 143 -5.47 -4.39 -3.52
CA ALA A 143 -5.24 -3.50 -2.37
C ALA A 143 -6.30 -2.40 -2.25
N LYS A 144 -6.68 -1.76 -3.37
CA LYS A 144 -7.74 -0.75 -3.39
C LYS A 144 -9.11 -1.32 -3.02
N ARG A 145 -9.44 -2.54 -3.46
CA ARG A 145 -10.69 -3.21 -3.08
C ARG A 145 -10.74 -3.49 -1.59
N PHE A 146 -9.66 -4.02 -1.00
CA PHE A 146 -9.58 -4.23 0.44
C PHE A 146 -9.71 -2.92 1.22
N GLN A 147 -9.01 -1.88 0.80
CA GLN A 147 -9.11 -0.56 1.44
C GLN A 147 -10.52 0.02 1.34
N LYS A 148 -11.19 -0.12 0.19
CA LYS A 148 -12.58 0.31 0.02
C LYS A 148 -13.51 -0.43 0.99
N ALA A 149 -13.39 -1.76 1.07
CA ALA A 149 -14.20 -2.57 1.98
C ALA A 149 -13.98 -2.18 3.45
N PHE A 150 -12.74 -1.94 3.86
CA PHE A 150 -12.42 -1.46 5.21
C PHE A 150 -13.10 -0.12 5.53
N ASN A 151 -13.00 0.85 4.62
CA ASN A 151 -13.61 2.17 4.79
C ASN A 151 -15.16 2.15 4.77
N GLU A 152 -15.78 1.07 4.31
CA GLU A 152 -17.25 0.93 4.33
C GLU A 152 -17.74 0.38 5.68
N THR A 153 -16.85 -0.22 6.47
CA THR A 153 -17.20 -0.87 7.75
C THR A 153 -16.60 -0.21 8.99
N HIS A 154 -15.73 0.80 8.84
CA HIS A 154 -15.00 1.51 9.90
C HIS A 154 -15.03 3.03 9.70
#